data_AF-A0A8U0RDY4-F1
#
_entry.id   AF-A0A8U0RDY4-F1
#
_cell.length_a   1.000
_cell.length_b   1.000
_cell.length_c   1.000
_cell.angle_alpha   90.00
_cell.angle_beta   90.00
_cell.angle_gamma   90.00
#
_symmetry.space_group_name_H-M   'P 1'
#
loop_
_entity.id
_entity.type
_entity.pdbx_description
1 polymer ?
#
loop_
_entity_poly.entity_id
_entity_poly.type
_entity_poly.pdbx_seq_one_letter_code
_entity_poly.pdbx_strand_id
1 'polypeptide(L)'
;MDFVDVNEGNARWVQDFRLKAYASPAKLESIDGARYHALLIPSCPGALADLASSGSLARILQHFRSENKPICAVGHGVAALCCATNEDRSWVFQGYSVTGPSVYELIRAPGFAHLPLIVEDFVKDAGASFTGNEMASHLPADTAPSRRPDSSGLQGPHLLDSPRVTSGCPAGLSGIVGGL
;
A
#
# COMPACT_ATOMS: atom_id res chain seq x y z
N MET A 1 -18.58 -13.64 1.57
CA MET A 1 -18.71 -12.19 1.84
C MET A 1 -20.18 -11.83 1.83
N ASP A 2 -20.67 -11.42 3.00
CA ASP A 2 -22.01 -10.91 3.18
C ASP A 2 -21.93 -9.39 3.27
N PHE A 3 -22.75 -8.70 2.49
CA PHE A 3 -22.80 -7.26 2.48
C PHE A 3 -23.80 -6.80 3.53
N VAL A 4 -23.41 -5.85 4.38
CA VAL A 4 -24.30 -5.15 5.31
C VAL A 4 -25.00 -3.99 4.59
N ASP A 5 -26.15 -3.56 5.12
CA ASP A 5 -26.90 -2.39 4.65
C ASP A 5 -27.23 -2.37 3.14
N VAL A 6 -27.57 -3.55 2.60
CA VAL A 6 -28.05 -3.66 1.22
C VAL A 6 -29.45 -3.06 1.11
N ASN A 7 -29.60 -2.08 0.23
CA ASN A 7 -30.85 -1.39 -0.06
C ASN A 7 -31.09 -1.30 -1.57
N GLU A 8 -32.24 -0.75 -1.97
CA GLU A 8 -32.62 -0.66 -3.39
C GLU A 8 -31.63 0.16 -4.23
N GLY A 9 -30.96 1.15 -3.63
CA GLY A 9 -29.97 2.00 -4.30
C GLY A 9 -28.62 1.32 -4.56
N ASN A 10 -28.24 0.31 -3.77
CA ASN A 10 -26.95 -0.39 -3.91
C ASN A 10 -27.07 -1.86 -4.34
N ALA A 11 -28.28 -2.44 -4.35
CA ALA A 11 -28.52 -3.85 -4.66
C ALA A 11 -27.96 -4.27 -6.04
N ARG A 12 -28.12 -3.42 -7.06
CA ARG A 12 -27.58 -3.70 -8.41
C ARG A 12 -26.05 -3.79 -8.38
N TRP A 13 -25.38 -2.88 -7.69
CA TRP A 13 -23.92 -2.91 -7.57
C TRP A 13 -23.44 -4.18 -6.85
N VAL A 14 -24.15 -4.60 -5.80
CA VAL A 14 -23.80 -5.83 -5.05
C VAL A 14 -23.95 -7.07 -5.94
N GLN A 15 -25.01 -7.15 -6.74
CA GLN A 15 -25.18 -8.24 -7.71
C GLN A 15 -24.06 -8.23 -8.75
N ASP A 16 -23.78 -7.07 -9.36
CA ASP A 16 -22.72 -6.91 -10.36
C ASP A 16 -21.35 -7.25 -9.77
N PHE A 17 -21.09 -6.91 -8.51
CA PHE A 17 -19.85 -7.26 -7.83
C PHE A 17 -19.68 -8.77 -7.73
N ARG A 18 -20.72 -9.50 -7.28
CA ARG A 18 -20.66 -10.96 -7.06
C ARG A 18 -20.34 -11.76 -8.33
N LEU A 19 -20.63 -11.20 -9.50
CA LEU A 19 -20.34 -11.84 -10.79
C LEU A 19 -18.89 -11.67 -11.26
N LYS A 20 -18.10 -10.81 -10.61
CA LYS A 20 -16.74 -10.49 -11.05
C LYS A 20 -15.74 -11.46 -10.45
N ALA A 21 -14.68 -11.75 -11.22
CA ALA A 21 -13.62 -12.67 -10.81
C ALA A 21 -12.96 -12.28 -9.48
N TYR A 22 -12.86 -10.97 -9.19
CA TYR A 22 -12.27 -10.48 -7.94
C TYR A 22 -13.20 -10.59 -6.71
N ALA A 23 -14.46 -11.02 -6.89
CA ALA A 23 -15.36 -11.28 -5.76
C ALA A 23 -15.08 -12.61 -5.05
N SER A 24 -14.28 -13.49 -5.66
CA SER A 24 -13.79 -14.72 -5.07
C SER A 24 -12.26 -14.78 -5.20
N PRO A 25 -11.52 -13.98 -4.41
CA PRO A 25 -10.07 -13.93 -4.50
C PRO A 25 -9.46 -15.26 -4.04
N ALA A 26 -8.32 -15.63 -4.64
CA ALA A 26 -7.51 -16.72 -4.14
C ALA A 26 -6.94 -16.38 -2.76
N LYS A 27 -6.77 -17.39 -1.92
CA LYS A 27 -6.14 -17.23 -0.60
C LYS A 27 -4.67 -16.88 -0.77
N LEU A 28 -4.16 -16.02 0.10
CA LEU A 28 -2.77 -15.57 0.02
C LEU A 28 -1.75 -16.71 0.20
N GLU A 29 -2.08 -17.70 1.04
CA GLU A 29 -1.28 -18.91 1.26
C GLU A 29 -1.12 -19.81 0.03
N SER A 30 -2.02 -19.71 -0.96
CA SER A 30 -1.95 -20.47 -2.21
C SER A 30 -1.33 -19.70 -3.38
N ILE A 31 -0.88 -18.47 -3.14
CA ILE A 31 -0.23 -17.63 -4.14
C ILE A 31 1.25 -18.01 -4.26
N ASP A 32 1.64 -18.42 -5.46
CA ASP A 32 3.04 -18.51 -5.86
C ASP A 32 3.49 -17.21 -6.54
N GLY A 33 4.41 -16.48 -5.88
CA GLY A 33 4.97 -15.22 -6.35
C GLY A 33 5.80 -15.34 -7.63
N ALA A 34 6.24 -16.53 -8.01
CA ALA A 34 6.98 -16.75 -9.25
C ALA A 34 6.10 -16.45 -10.48
N ARG A 35 4.80 -16.69 -10.40
CA ARG A 35 3.83 -16.55 -11.50
C ARG A 35 3.48 -15.11 -11.87
N TYR A 36 3.90 -14.13 -11.07
CA TYR A 36 3.52 -12.73 -11.22
C TYR A 36 4.75 -11.85 -11.47
N HIS A 37 4.56 -10.78 -12.23
CA HIS A 37 5.64 -9.83 -12.56
C HIS A 37 5.65 -8.60 -11.64
N ALA A 38 4.50 -8.26 -11.04
CA ALA A 38 4.34 -7.11 -10.17
C ALA A 38 3.30 -7.41 -9.08
N LEU A 39 3.42 -6.75 -7.92
CA LEU A 39 2.46 -6.82 -6.83
C LEU A 39 1.81 -5.44 -6.64
N LEU A 40 0.48 -5.39 -6.70
CA LEU A 40 -0.31 -4.19 -6.40
C LEU A 40 -1.15 -4.44 -5.15
N ILE A 41 -0.98 -3.57 -4.16
CA ILE A 41 -1.77 -3.55 -2.93
C ILE A 41 -2.60 -2.26 -2.93
N PRO A 42 -3.88 -2.32 -3.33
CA PRO A 42 -4.73 -1.14 -3.34
C PRO A 42 -4.97 -0.63 -1.92
N SER A 43 -5.49 0.59 -1.81
CA SER A 43 -5.92 1.12 -0.50
C SER A 43 -7.04 0.26 0.07
N CYS A 44 -6.76 -0.45 1.16
CA CYS A 44 -7.76 -1.11 1.98
C CYS A 44 -7.50 -0.78 3.47
N PRO A 45 -8.45 -0.14 4.17
CA PRO A 45 -8.31 0.15 5.60
C PRO A 45 -8.10 -1.12 6.44
N GLY A 46 -8.66 -2.25 6.00
CA GLY A 46 -8.48 -3.57 6.62
C GLY A 46 -7.02 -4.00 6.73
N ALA A 47 -6.14 -3.58 5.80
CA ALA A 47 -4.71 -3.95 5.77
C ALA A 47 -3.98 -3.74 7.09
N LEU A 48 -4.38 -2.72 7.85
CA LEU A 48 -3.80 -2.41 9.16
C LEU A 48 -4.04 -3.53 10.17
N ALA A 49 -5.18 -4.21 10.08
CA ALA A 49 -5.57 -5.26 11.00
C ALA A 49 -5.09 -6.64 10.54
N ASP A 50 -5.15 -6.94 9.24
CA ASP A 50 -4.96 -8.30 8.73
C ASP A 50 -3.66 -8.53 7.96
N LEU A 51 -3.23 -7.58 7.14
CA LEU A 51 -2.07 -7.72 6.27
C LEU A 51 -0.79 -7.26 6.95
N ALA A 52 -0.85 -6.30 7.86
CA ALA A 52 0.31 -5.72 8.55
C ALA A 52 1.12 -6.74 9.38
N SER A 53 0.53 -7.89 9.73
CA SER A 53 1.19 -8.99 10.45
C SER A 53 1.07 -10.34 9.73
N SER A 54 0.71 -10.35 8.45
CA SER A 54 0.47 -11.57 7.69
C SER A 54 1.76 -12.28 7.26
N GLY A 55 1.99 -13.49 7.76
CA GLY A 55 3.13 -14.32 7.35
C GLY A 55 3.07 -14.76 5.88
N SER A 56 1.87 -15.02 5.35
CA SER A 56 1.67 -15.36 3.94
C SER A 56 2.04 -14.19 3.02
N LEU A 57 1.68 -12.96 3.41
CA LEU A 57 2.07 -11.77 2.66
C LEU A 57 3.58 -11.51 2.76
N ALA A 58 4.16 -11.66 3.96
CA ALA A 58 5.58 -11.48 4.18
C ALA A 58 6.42 -12.36 3.23
N ARG A 59 6.03 -13.64 3.07
CA ARG A 59 6.67 -14.56 2.12
C ARG A 59 6.60 -14.06 0.66
N ILE A 60 5.45 -13.53 0.25
CA ILE A 60 5.28 -12.98 -1.11
C ILE A 60 6.14 -11.73 -1.28
N LEU A 61 6.11 -10.81 -0.33
CA LEU A 61 6.92 -9.58 -0.38
C LEU A 61 8.42 -9.88 -0.44
N GLN A 62 8.89 -10.83 0.37
CA GLN A 62 10.29 -11.29 0.35
C GLN A 62 10.67 -11.88 -1.01
N HIS A 63 9.81 -12.72 -1.61
CA HIS A 63 10.05 -13.27 -2.95
C HIS A 63 10.11 -12.15 -4.01
N PHE A 64 9.20 -11.19 -3.96
CA PHE A 64 9.24 -10.06 -4.89
C PHE A 64 10.52 -9.22 -4.71
N ARG A 65 10.96 -9.02 -3.47
CA ARG A 65 12.21 -8.32 -3.16
C ARG A 65 13.43 -9.07 -3.68
N SER A 66 13.52 -10.39 -3.46
CA SER A 66 14.67 -11.21 -3.89
C SER A 66 14.81 -11.24 -5.41
N GLU A 67 13.68 -11.28 -6.12
CA GLU A 67 13.63 -11.27 -7.59
C GLU A 67 13.69 -9.84 -8.20
N ASN A 68 13.85 -8.80 -7.37
CA ASN A 68 13.78 -7.39 -7.78
C ASN A 68 12.52 -7.06 -8.60
N LYS A 69 11.39 -7.68 -8.25
CA LYS A 69 10.09 -7.42 -8.88
C LYS A 69 9.42 -6.19 -8.25
N PRO A 70 8.73 -5.36 -9.05
CA PRO A 70 8.06 -4.17 -8.56
C PRO A 70 6.91 -4.50 -7.60
N ILE A 71 6.84 -3.71 -6.52
CA ILE A 71 5.75 -3.70 -5.54
C ILE A 71 5.16 -2.29 -5.55
N CYS A 72 3.84 -2.16 -5.55
CA CYS A 72 3.13 -0.89 -5.45
C CYS A 72 2.07 -1.04 -4.35
N ALA A 73 2.13 -0.18 -3.34
CA ALA A 73 1.16 -0.14 -2.27
C ALA A 73 0.58 1.28 -2.19
N VAL A 74 -0.73 1.38 -2.01
CA VAL A 74 -1.46 2.66 -2.09
C VAL A 74 -2.28 2.87 -0.84
N GLY A 75 -2.26 4.10 -0.29
CA GLY A 75 -3.09 4.48 0.85
C GLY A 75 -2.89 3.58 2.07
N HIS A 76 -3.97 3.06 2.64
CA HIS A 76 -3.87 2.14 3.80
C HIS A 76 -3.25 0.79 3.45
N GLY A 77 -3.20 0.42 2.16
CA GLY A 77 -2.51 -0.80 1.70
C GLY A 77 -1.01 -0.79 1.96
N VAL A 78 -0.41 0.37 2.23
CA VAL A 78 1.01 0.49 2.61
C VAL A 78 1.31 -0.22 3.93
N ALA A 79 0.32 -0.32 4.83
CA ALA A 79 0.44 -1.10 6.08
C ALA A 79 0.79 -2.57 5.84
N ALA A 80 0.40 -3.11 4.68
CA ALA A 80 0.69 -4.47 4.29
C ALA A 80 2.22 -4.74 4.12
N LEU A 81 3.03 -3.69 3.91
CA LEU A 81 4.48 -3.82 3.82
C LEU A 81 5.14 -4.07 5.19
N CYS A 82 4.46 -3.73 6.29
CA CYS A 82 4.99 -3.83 7.65
C CYS A 82 5.24 -5.27 8.10
N CYS A 83 4.56 -6.25 7.48
CA CYS A 83 4.72 -7.66 7.83
C CYS A 83 6.06 -8.26 7.36
N ALA A 84 6.75 -7.63 6.41
CA ALA A 84 7.96 -8.17 5.81
C ALA A 84 9.21 -7.81 6.62
N THR A 85 9.55 -8.66 7.59
CA THR A 85 10.77 -8.56 8.40
C THR A 85 11.76 -9.70 8.08
N ASN A 86 13.03 -9.44 8.30
CA ASN A 86 14.11 -10.44 8.24
C ASN A 86 14.19 -11.23 9.54
N GLU A 87 15.01 -12.28 9.57
CA GLU A 87 15.23 -13.12 10.77
C GLU A 87 15.78 -12.33 11.97
N ASP A 88 16.57 -11.29 11.71
CA ASP A 88 17.11 -10.37 12.72
C ASP A 88 16.10 -9.32 13.20
N ARG A 89 14.84 -9.39 12.71
CA ARG A 89 13.74 -8.43 12.92
C ARG A 89 13.95 -7.07 12.26
N SER A 90 14.96 -6.92 11.39
CA SER A 90 15.07 -5.72 10.55
C SER A 90 13.96 -5.72 9.48
N TRP A 91 13.49 -4.53 9.12
CA TRP A 91 12.46 -4.41 8.09
C TRP A 91 13.07 -4.57 6.69
N VAL A 92 12.42 -5.35 5.81
CA VAL A 92 12.95 -5.68 4.47
C VAL A 92 13.08 -4.45 3.57
N PHE A 93 12.31 -3.39 3.85
CA PHE A 93 12.32 -2.14 3.11
C PHE A 93 13.08 -1.02 3.85
N GLN A 94 14.00 -1.38 4.75
CA GLN A 94 14.90 -0.38 5.34
C GLN A 94 15.67 0.38 4.26
N GLY A 95 15.76 1.71 4.41
CA GLY A 95 16.40 2.60 3.44
C GLY A 95 15.56 2.93 2.19
N TYR A 96 14.33 2.43 2.08
CA TYR A 96 13.40 2.86 1.04
C TYR A 96 12.72 4.18 1.39
N SER A 97 12.28 4.90 0.36
CA SER A 97 11.32 5.99 0.48
C SER A 97 9.90 5.45 0.29
N VAL A 98 9.04 5.68 1.28
CA VAL A 98 7.66 5.22 1.32
C VAL A 98 6.72 6.42 1.52
N THR A 99 5.57 6.38 0.86
CA THR A 99 4.50 7.37 1.03
C THR A 99 3.21 6.67 1.42
N GLY A 100 2.32 7.38 2.11
CA GLY A 100 1.05 6.86 2.59
C GLY A 100 0.26 7.90 3.38
N PRO A 101 -0.89 7.52 3.97
CA PRO A 101 -1.65 8.39 4.85
C PRO A 101 -0.77 8.87 6.00
N SER A 102 -0.56 10.18 6.10
CA SER A 102 0.24 10.78 7.15
C SER A 102 -0.50 10.79 8.49
N VAL A 103 0.23 10.87 9.61
CA VAL A 103 -0.35 11.08 10.93
C VAL A 103 -1.26 12.31 10.92
N TYR A 104 -0.83 13.38 10.24
CA TYR A 104 -1.62 14.61 10.08
C TYR A 104 -2.99 14.39 9.42
N GLU A 105 -3.07 13.53 8.40
CA GLU A 105 -4.34 13.16 7.78
C GLU A 105 -5.16 12.24 8.69
N LEU A 106 -4.51 11.26 9.31
CA LEU A 106 -5.14 10.23 10.12
C LEU A 106 -5.78 10.80 11.40
N ILE A 107 -5.17 11.78 12.07
CA ILE A 107 -5.74 12.41 13.28
C ILE A 107 -7.11 13.06 13.05
N ARG A 108 -7.45 13.39 11.79
CA ARG A 108 -8.74 14.00 11.41
C ARG A 108 -9.80 12.96 11.04
N ALA A 109 -9.42 11.69 10.90
CA ALA A 109 -10.33 10.62 10.55
C ALA A 109 -11.04 10.05 11.79
N PRO A 110 -12.34 9.71 11.69
CA PRO A 110 -13.01 8.98 12.75
C PRO A 110 -12.33 7.61 12.92
N GLY A 111 -11.92 7.28 14.15
CA GLY A 111 -11.27 6.00 14.45
C GLY A 111 -9.74 6.04 14.57
N PHE A 112 -9.10 7.21 14.45
CA PHE A 112 -7.64 7.36 14.68
C PHE A 112 -7.16 6.68 15.98
N ALA A 113 -7.88 6.90 17.08
CA ALA A 113 -7.55 6.36 18.39
C ALA A 113 -7.61 4.82 18.48
N HIS A 114 -8.21 4.16 17.49
CA HIS A 114 -8.36 2.70 17.43
C HIS A 114 -7.47 2.05 16.37
N LEU A 115 -6.63 2.83 15.67
CA LEU A 115 -5.73 2.26 14.68
C LEU A 115 -4.71 1.34 15.37
N PRO A 116 -4.54 0.09 14.92
CA PRO A 116 -3.59 -0.85 15.52
C PRO A 116 -2.13 -0.51 15.17
N LEU A 117 -1.94 0.31 14.12
CA LEU A 117 -0.65 0.67 13.58
C LEU A 117 -0.74 2.06 12.93
N ILE A 118 0.28 2.87 13.15
CA ILE A 118 0.50 4.11 12.41
C ILE A 118 1.70 3.85 11.48
N VAL A 119 1.43 3.77 10.18
CA VAL A 119 2.44 3.37 9.18
C VAL A 119 3.60 4.37 9.13
N GLU A 120 3.30 5.66 9.24
CA GLU A 120 4.33 6.71 9.26
C GLU A 120 5.34 6.51 10.41
N ASP A 121 4.85 6.24 11.62
CA ASP A 121 5.71 6.01 12.79
C ASP A 121 6.52 4.72 12.61
N PHE A 122 5.88 3.63 12.17
CA PHE A 122 6.56 2.36 11.89
C PHE A 122 7.70 2.52 10.88
N VAL A 123 7.46 3.23 9.77
CA VAL A 123 8.46 3.44 8.71
C VAL A 123 9.65 4.24 9.24
N LYS A 124 9.40 5.29 10.04
CA LYS A 124 10.45 6.10 10.67
C LYS A 124 11.25 5.29 11.69
N ASP A 125 10.58 4.53 12.54
CA ASP A 125 11.22 3.67 13.56
C ASP A 125 12.05 2.55 12.93
N ALA A 126 11.61 2.02 11.78
CA ALA A 126 12.33 1.03 10.99
C ALA A 126 13.52 1.60 10.19
N GLY A 127 13.79 2.91 10.28
CA GLY A 127 14.93 3.56 9.61
C GLY A 127 14.73 3.78 8.11
N ALA A 128 13.49 3.89 7.65
CA ALA A 128 13.15 4.26 6.28
C ALA A 128 12.65 5.71 6.19
N SER A 129 12.66 6.28 4.98
CA SER A 129 12.20 7.64 4.74
C SER A 129 10.71 7.64 4.44
N PHE A 130 9.92 8.35 5.24
CA PHE A 130 8.50 8.55 4.99
C PHE A 130 8.26 9.93 4.37
N THR A 131 7.43 10.01 3.33
CA THR A 131 6.97 11.27 2.74
C THR A 131 5.45 11.32 2.80
N GLY A 132 4.93 12.17 3.68
CA GLY A 132 3.49 12.40 3.84
C GLY A 132 2.93 13.45 2.88
N ASN A 133 1.61 13.46 2.74
CA ASN A 133 0.86 14.50 2.06
C ASN A 133 0.68 15.75 2.96
N GLU A 134 1.76 16.28 3.51
CA GLU A 134 1.71 17.55 4.25
C GLU A 134 1.66 18.77 3.31
N MET A 135 1.91 18.56 2.01
CA MET A 135 2.28 19.62 1.06
C MET A 135 1.30 19.85 -0.09
N ALA A 136 0.20 19.09 -0.23
CA ALA A 136 -0.72 19.30 -1.37
C ALA A 136 -1.77 20.39 -1.17
N SER A 137 -1.97 20.91 0.05
CA SER A 137 -2.99 21.95 0.33
C SER A 137 -2.45 23.35 0.63
N HIS A 138 -1.13 23.55 0.73
CA HIS A 138 -0.55 24.84 1.16
C HIS A 138 0.69 25.35 0.41
N LEU A 139 1.04 24.83 -0.78
CA LEU A 139 1.99 25.56 -1.64
C LEU A 139 1.23 26.53 -2.57
N PRO A 140 1.43 27.86 -2.44
CA PRO A 140 1.36 28.73 -3.61
C PRO A 140 2.27 28.14 -4.68
N ALA A 141 1.83 28.17 -5.93
CA ALA A 141 2.43 27.47 -7.06
C ALA A 141 3.86 27.93 -7.47
N ASP A 142 4.65 28.53 -6.56
CA ASP A 142 5.89 29.23 -6.92
C ASP A 142 7.06 29.03 -5.93
N THR A 143 7.10 27.91 -5.20
CA THR A 143 8.29 27.53 -4.42
C THR A 143 8.65 26.07 -4.63
N ALA A 144 9.18 25.73 -5.80
CA ALA A 144 9.95 24.50 -5.95
C ALA A 144 11.19 24.57 -5.02
N PRO A 145 11.45 23.59 -4.14
CA PRO A 145 12.72 23.55 -3.42
C PRO A 145 13.83 23.37 -4.45
N SER A 146 14.70 24.39 -4.50
CA SER A 146 15.85 24.48 -5.39
C SER A 146 16.72 23.22 -5.24
N ARG A 147 16.82 22.48 -6.33
CA ARG A 147 17.65 21.28 -6.49
C ARG A 147 19.13 21.71 -6.33
N ARG A 148 19.82 21.28 -5.27
CA ARG A 148 21.29 21.36 -5.24
C ARG A 148 21.87 20.22 -6.10
N PRO A 149 22.83 20.48 -7.00
CA PRO A 149 23.43 19.45 -7.84
C PRO A 149 24.81 19.05 -7.29
N ASP A 150 24.88 18.05 -6.41
CA ASP A 150 26.10 17.26 -6.14
C ASP A 150 25.92 16.27 -4.98
N SER A 151 25.81 14.98 -5.30
CA SER A 151 26.59 13.91 -4.65
C SER A 151 26.21 12.58 -5.30
N SER A 152 27.20 12.01 -5.95
CA SER A 152 27.28 10.62 -6.38
C SER A 152 27.06 9.65 -5.20
N GLY A 153 26.08 8.75 -5.31
CA GLY A 153 25.96 7.60 -4.39
C GLY A 153 24.57 6.95 -4.34
N LEU A 154 24.46 5.75 -4.93
CA LEU A 154 23.40 4.74 -4.80
C LEU A 154 21.94 5.16 -5.08
N GLN A 155 21.49 4.91 -6.32
CA GLN A 155 20.08 4.71 -6.61
C GLN A 155 19.63 3.38 -5.99
N GLY A 156 18.98 3.43 -4.82
CA GLY A 156 18.17 2.33 -4.33
C GLY A 156 16.95 2.12 -5.23
N PRO A 157 16.36 0.91 -5.29
CA PRO A 157 15.17 0.66 -6.09
C PRO A 157 14.01 1.55 -5.59
N HIS A 158 13.48 2.37 -6.49
CA HIS A 158 12.31 3.19 -6.25
C HIS A 158 11.09 2.25 -6.13
N LEU A 159 10.48 2.16 -4.95
CA LEU A 159 9.07 1.74 -4.89
C LEU A 159 8.33 2.79 -5.73
N LEU A 160 7.61 2.36 -6.77
CA LEU A 160 6.99 3.31 -7.70
C LEU A 160 6.12 4.27 -6.91
N ASP A 161 6.49 5.54 -6.99
CA ASP A 161 5.68 6.68 -6.59
C ASP A 161 4.31 6.49 -7.25
N SER A 162 3.24 6.58 -6.46
CA SER A 162 1.89 6.40 -6.97
C SER A 162 1.70 7.39 -8.12
N PRO A 163 1.42 6.94 -9.36
CA PRO A 163 1.14 7.87 -10.43
C PRO A 163 -0.04 8.71 -9.97
N ARG A 164 0.12 10.05 -10.04
CA ARG A 164 -0.95 11.03 -9.85
C ARG A 164 -2.23 10.43 -10.42
N VAL A 165 -3.22 10.17 -9.56
CA VAL A 165 -4.56 9.80 -9.99
C VAL A 165 -5.16 11.05 -10.64
N THR A 166 -4.76 11.32 -11.88
CA THR A 166 -5.57 12.08 -12.81
C THR A 166 -6.48 11.05 -13.47
N SER A 167 -7.78 11.21 -13.22
CA SER A 167 -8.88 10.47 -13.82
C SER A 167 -8.59 10.08 -15.28
N GLY A 168 -8.36 8.79 -15.50
CA GLY A 168 -8.10 8.24 -16.84
C GLY A 168 -7.76 6.76 -16.77
N CYS A 169 -8.77 5.91 -16.55
CA CYS A 169 -8.62 4.46 -16.60
C CYS A 169 -8.34 4.00 -18.05
N PRO A 170 -7.39 3.09 -18.28
CA PRO A 170 -7.55 2.05 -19.29
C PRO A 170 -7.72 0.68 -18.60
N ALA A 171 -8.61 -0.12 -19.16
CA ALA A 171 -8.98 -1.43 -18.66
C ALA A 171 -7.80 -2.43 -18.71
N GLY A 172 -7.69 -3.27 -17.68
CA GLY A 172 -6.96 -4.54 -17.76
C GLY A 172 -5.73 -4.65 -16.86
N LEU A 173 -5.92 -4.71 -15.54
CA LEU A 173 -4.98 -5.40 -14.65
C LEU A 173 -5.76 -6.16 -13.57
N SER A 174 -5.58 -7.48 -13.55
CA SER A 174 -6.16 -8.37 -12.54
C SER A 174 -5.43 -8.16 -11.22
N GLY A 175 -5.93 -7.24 -10.40
CA GLY A 175 -5.42 -6.95 -9.06
C GLY A 175 -5.80 -8.03 -8.05
N ILE A 176 -4.85 -8.38 -7.19
CA ILE A 176 -5.06 -9.28 -6.05
C ILE A 176 -5.77 -8.45 -4.97
N VAL A 177 -7.07 -8.68 -4.79
CA VAL A 177 -7.83 -8.06 -3.69
C VAL A 177 -7.67 -8.97 -2.47
N GLY A 178 -6.77 -8.59 -1.56
CA GLY A 178 -6.74 -9.16 -0.21
C GLY A 178 -8.03 -8.77 0.51
N GLY A 179 -8.82 -9.78 0.88
CA GLY A 179 -10.09 -9.59 1.56
C GLY A 179 -10.00 -10.03 3.01
N LEU A 180 -10.54 -9.20 3.88
CA LEU A 180 -11.21 -9.55 5.12
C LEU A 180 -12.47 -8.67 5.24
#